data_AF-A0A1X0NJY4-F1
#
_entry.id   AF-A0A1X0NJY4-F1
#
_cell.length_a   1.000
_cell.length_b   1.000
_cell.length_c   1.000
_cell.angle_alpha   90.00
_cell.angle_beta   90.00
_cell.angle_gamma   90.00
#
_symmetry.space_group_name_H-M   'P 1'
#
loop_
_entity.id
_entity.type
_entity.pdbx_description
1 polymer ?
#
loop_
_entity_poly.entity_id
_entity_poly.type
_entity_poly.pdbx_seq_one_letter_code
_entity_poly.pdbx_strand_id
1 'polypeptide(L)'
;MLRGSRTSHRYRTAWRELLHPLPIYARQAEWLKRDMVEMNESLLRQPYYTIKSYALPAAVGHLKNNNNNSNNNSGVEAILKRQRHVRSVEELQKLRDQLQFPGAVGPSPPQPLSTSTPMGIRESYAETYGTRLRPRYPESWDTVPPHQPSRGVL
;
A
#
# COMPACT_ATOMS: atom_id res chain seq x y z
N MET A 1 3.57 -34.34 -57.56
CA MET A 1 4.79 -34.20 -56.75
C MET A 1 5.13 -32.72 -56.58
N LEU A 2 4.83 -32.10 -55.43
CA LEU A 2 5.29 -30.73 -55.10
C LEU A 2 6.00 -30.76 -53.75
N ARG A 3 7.21 -31.34 -53.72
CA ARG A 3 8.14 -31.29 -52.58
C ARG A 3 8.95 -29.97 -52.56
N GLY A 4 8.35 -28.85 -52.98
CA GLY A 4 9.03 -27.56 -53.18
C GLY A 4 8.82 -26.50 -52.09
N SER A 5 7.83 -26.63 -51.20
CA SER A 5 7.53 -25.54 -50.25
C SER A 5 8.57 -25.42 -49.13
N ARG A 6 9.17 -26.53 -48.69
CA ARG A 6 10.11 -26.53 -47.57
C ARG A 6 11.41 -25.76 -47.88
N THR A 7 11.88 -25.78 -49.12
CA THR A 7 13.13 -25.12 -49.52
C THR A 7 12.93 -23.61 -49.72
N SER A 8 11.81 -23.17 -50.29
CA SER A 8 11.50 -21.74 -50.44
C SER A 8 11.27 -21.05 -49.09
N HIS A 9 10.60 -21.72 -48.14
CA HIS A 9 10.44 -21.23 -46.78
C HIS A 9 11.79 -21.10 -46.06
N ARG A 10 12.71 -22.06 -46.25
CA ARG A 10 14.07 -21.98 -45.69
C ARG A 10 14.86 -20.78 -46.25
N TYR A 11 14.80 -20.56 -47.55
CA TYR A 11 15.45 -19.39 -48.17
C TYR A 11 14.90 -18.09 -47.60
N ARG A 12 13.58 -17.93 -47.53
CA ARG A 12 12.96 -16.70 -46.99
C ARG A 12 13.28 -16.48 -45.50
N THR A 13 13.35 -17.53 -44.69
CA THR A 13 13.76 -17.42 -43.28
C THR A 13 15.22 -17.00 -43.16
N ALA A 14 16.14 -17.60 -43.93
CA ALA A 14 17.55 -17.19 -43.92
C ALA A 14 17.73 -15.73 -44.33
N TRP A 15 16.98 -15.25 -45.32
CA TRP A 15 16.95 -13.83 -45.69
C TRP A 15 16.45 -12.93 -44.54
N ARG A 16 15.45 -13.35 -43.76
CA ARG A 16 14.97 -12.59 -42.59
C ARG A 16 16.00 -12.55 -41.47
N GLU A 17 16.78 -13.62 -41.28
CA GLU A 17 17.84 -13.66 -40.27
C GLU A 17 19.00 -12.71 -40.57
N LEU A 18 19.27 -12.42 -41.85
CA LEU A 18 20.27 -11.42 -42.24
C LEU A 18 19.78 -9.97 -42.06
N LEU A 19 18.46 -9.77 -41.96
CA LEU A 19 17.81 -8.46 -41.98
C LEU A 19 17.21 -8.07 -40.62
N HIS A 20 18.01 -8.14 -39.55
CA HIS A 20 17.61 -7.65 -38.23
C HIS A 20 17.98 -6.16 -38.07
N PRO A 21 17.02 -5.27 -37.75
CA PRO A 21 17.29 -3.83 -37.63
C PRO A 21 18.04 -3.44 -36.36
N LEU A 22 18.04 -4.32 -35.35
CA LEU A 22 18.62 -4.08 -34.03
C LEU A 22 19.55 -5.22 -33.61
N PRO A 23 20.63 -4.93 -32.85
CA PRO A 23 21.46 -5.96 -32.27
C PRO A 23 20.68 -6.82 -31.26
N ILE A 24 21.20 -8.00 -30.95
CA ILE A 24 20.50 -9.00 -30.12
C ILE A 24 20.10 -8.42 -28.75
N TYR A 25 21.02 -7.72 -28.07
CA TYR A 25 20.73 -7.12 -26.76
C TYR A 25 19.66 -6.03 -26.81
N ALA A 26 19.63 -5.22 -27.88
CA ALA A 26 18.59 -4.21 -28.05
C ALA A 26 17.21 -4.85 -28.29
N ARG A 27 17.14 -5.96 -29.03
CA ARG A 27 15.90 -6.73 -29.18
C ARG A 27 15.43 -7.34 -27.86
N GLN A 28 16.35 -7.87 -27.05
CA GLN A 28 16.02 -8.38 -25.72
C GLN A 28 15.49 -7.27 -24.80
N ALA A 29 16.06 -6.06 -24.86
CA ALA A 29 15.55 -4.92 -24.11
C ALA A 29 14.14 -4.50 -24.56
N GLU A 30 13.87 -4.49 -25.87
CA GLU A 30 12.51 -4.23 -26.38
C GLU A 30 11.52 -5.32 -25.97
N TRP A 31 11.96 -6.58 -25.84
CA TRP A 31 11.13 -7.65 -25.30
C TRP A 31 10.84 -7.45 -23.81
N LEU A 32 11.84 -7.12 -22.99
CA LEU A 32 11.63 -6.80 -21.58
C LEU A 32 10.68 -5.61 -21.42
N LYS A 33 10.82 -4.58 -22.26
CA LYS A 33 9.91 -3.43 -22.28
C LYS A 33 8.50 -3.86 -22.64
N ARG A 34 8.31 -4.72 -23.65
CA ARG A 34 7.00 -5.30 -23.98
C ARG A 34 6.42 -6.04 -22.78
N ASP A 35 7.20 -6.88 -22.12
CA ASP A 35 6.75 -7.64 -20.95
C ASP A 35 6.36 -6.70 -19.79
N MET A 36 7.08 -5.58 -19.58
CA MET A 36 6.69 -4.55 -18.61
C MET A 36 5.37 -3.86 -18.99
N VAL A 37 5.15 -3.56 -20.27
CA VAL A 37 3.89 -2.99 -20.75
C VAL A 37 2.75 -3.98 -20.51
N GLU A 38 2.94 -5.26 -20.81
CA GLU A 38 1.94 -6.30 -20.57
C GLU A 38 1.62 -6.44 -19.06
N MET A 39 2.63 -6.37 -18.17
CA MET A 39 2.38 -6.35 -16.73
C MET A 39 1.58 -5.11 -16.30
N ASN A 40 1.92 -3.92 -16.80
CA ASN A 40 1.20 -2.70 -16.50
C ASN A 40 -0.25 -2.76 -16.99
N GLU A 41 -0.48 -3.25 -18.21
CA GLU A 41 -1.82 -3.48 -18.75
C GLU A 41 -2.59 -4.49 -17.90
N SER A 42 -1.95 -5.57 -17.44
CA SER A 42 -2.60 -6.55 -16.57
C SER A 42 -3.03 -5.96 -15.23
N LEU A 43 -2.26 -5.02 -14.67
CA LEU A 43 -2.60 -4.29 -13.45
C LEU A 43 -3.78 -3.34 -13.69
N LEU A 44 -3.77 -2.63 -14.81
CA LEU A 44 -4.86 -1.71 -15.19
C LEU A 44 -6.16 -2.44 -15.55
N ARG A 45 -6.09 -3.70 -15.99
CA ARG A 45 -7.26 -4.55 -16.23
C ARG A 45 -7.94 -5.03 -14.94
N GLN A 46 -7.33 -4.84 -13.78
CA GLN A 46 -7.94 -5.22 -12.50
C GLN A 46 -9.19 -4.38 -12.21
N PRO A 47 -10.19 -4.94 -11.50
CA PRO A 47 -11.39 -4.20 -11.15
C PRO A 47 -11.08 -3.06 -10.16
N TYR A 48 -11.87 -1.99 -10.22
CA TYR A 48 -11.72 -0.83 -9.33
C TYR A 48 -11.89 -1.15 -7.84
N TYR A 49 -12.73 -2.13 -7.50
CA TYR A 49 -12.95 -2.56 -6.12
C TYR A 49 -13.19 -4.07 -6.03
N THR A 50 -13.10 -4.61 -4.82
CA THR A 50 -13.39 -6.01 -4.52
C THR A 50 -14.24 -6.08 -3.26
N ILE A 51 -15.34 -6.82 -3.31
CA ILE A 51 -16.23 -7.02 -2.16
C ILE A 51 -15.52 -7.97 -1.18
N LYS A 52 -15.32 -7.53 0.07
CA LYS A 52 -14.63 -8.29 1.11
C LYS A 52 -15.56 -8.55 2.30
N SER A 53 -15.39 -9.69 2.95
CA SER A 53 -16.08 -10.00 4.19
C SER A 53 -15.25 -9.61 5.41
N TYR A 54 -15.91 -9.42 6.55
CA TYR A 54 -15.24 -9.09 7.82
C TYR A 54 -14.55 -10.31 8.44
N ALA A 55 -15.11 -11.51 8.27
CA ALA A 55 -14.60 -12.72 8.89
C ALA A 55 -13.39 -13.33 8.15
N LEU A 56 -13.32 -13.20 6.82
CA LEU A 56 -12.27 -13.84 6.02
C LEU A 56 -10.98 -13.01 5.99
N PRO A 57 -9.80 -13.65 5.92
CA PRO A 57 -8.54 -12.97 5.69
C PRO A 57 -8.55 -12.10 4.43
N ALA A 58 -7.79 -11.01 4.44
CA ALA A 58 -7.75 -10.07 3.32
C ALA A 58 -7.12 -10.67 2.05
N ALA A 59 -6.32 -11.73 2.18
CA ALA A 59 -5.73 -12.47 1.07
C ALA A 59 -6.72 -13.34 0.28
N VAL A 60 -7.93 -13.57 0.81
CA VAL A 60 -8.94 -14.39 0.11
C VAL A 60 -9.40 -13.67 -1.16
N GLY A 61 -9.34 -14.36 -2.30
CA GLY A 61 -9.69 -13.82 -3.60
C GLY A 61 -8.57 -13.03 -4.29
N HIS A 62 -7.36 -12.99 -3.70
CA HIS A 62 -6.21 -12.41 -4.40
C HIS A 62 -5.80 -13.31 -5.57
N LEU A 63 -5.75 -12.75 -6.78
CA LEU A 63 -5.14 -13.40 -7.93
C LEU A 63 -3.68 -13.68 -7.59
N LYS A 64 -3.34 -14.97 -7.45
CA LYS A 64 -2.00 -15.39 -7.02
C LYS A 64 -1.05 -15.24 -8.20
N ASN A 65 -0.06 -14.37 -8.10
CA ASN A 65 1.08 -14.42 -8.99
C ASN A 65 1.92 -15.64 -8.61
N ASN A 66 2.00 -16.64 -9.51
CA ASN A 66 2.73 -17.90 -9.32
C ASN A 66 4.26 -17.73 -9.28
N ASN A 67 4.76 -16.54 -8.97
CA ASN A 67 6.18 -16.29 -8.85
C ASN A 67 6.63 -16.70 -7.43
N ASN A 68 7.06 -17.96 -7.31
CA ASN A 68 7.56 -18.60 -6.09
C ASN A 68 8.90 -18.03 -5.57
N ASN A 69 9.31 -16.84 -5.98
CA ASN A 69 10.52 -16.23 -5.45
C ASN A 69 10.24 -15.60 -4.08
N SER A 70 11.22 -15.75 -3.18
CA SER A 70 11.22 -15.15 -1.84
C SER A 70 11.03 -13.63 -1.97
N ASN A 71 9.79 -13.17 -1.86
CA ASN A 71 9.44 -11.77 -2.01
C ASN A 71 9.80 -11.02 -0.73
N ASN A 72 10.39 -9.83 -0.88
CA ASN A 72 10.66 -8.88 0.22
C ASN A 72 9.40 -8.49 1.00
N ASN A 73 8.21 -8.85 0.49
CA ASN A 73 6.91 -8.56 1.07
C ASN A 73 6.38 -9.68 2.00
N SER A 74 7.23 -10.63 2.42
CA SER A 74 6.85 -11.77 3.25
C SER A 74 6.10 -11.38 4.54
N GLY A 75 6.52 -10.30 5.20
CA GLY A 75 5.85 -9.77 6.39
C GLY A 75 4.43 -9.27 6.11
N VAL A 76 4.24 -8.55 4.99
CA VAL A 76 2.92 -8.08 4.55
C VAL A 76 2.03 -9.25 4.16
N GLU A 77 2.55 -10.21 3.41
CA GLU A 77 1.80 -11.41 3.04
C GLU A 77 1.37 -12.22 4.26
N ALA A 78 2.23 -12.32 5.29
CA ALA A 78 1.89 -13.00 6.53
C ALA A 78 0.72 -12.30 7.22
N ILE A 79 0.68 -10.96 7.23
CA ILE A 79 -0.44 -10.19 7.81
C ILE A 79 -1.71 -10.37 6.99
N LEU A 80 -1.64 -10.35 5.65
CA LEU A 80 -2.81 -10.51 4.78
C LEU A 80 -3.45 -11.90 4.88
N LYS A 81 -2.63 -12.94 5.15
CA LYS A 81 -3.08 -14.33 5.35
C LYS A 81 -3.65 -14.58 6.75
N ARG A 82 -3.28 -13.77 7.75
CA ARG A 82 -3.86 -13.85 9.10
C ARG A 82 -5.34 -13.48 9.08
N GLN A 83 -6.09 -14.02 10.05
CA GLN A 83 -7.48 -13.62 10.25
C GLN A 83 -7.56 -12.14 10.61
N ARG A 84 -8.62 -11.47 10.14
CA ARG A 84 -8.89 -10.08 10.49
C ARG A 84 -9.21 -10.00 11.99
N HIS A 85 -8.68 -8.97 12.64
CA HIS A 85 -8.93 -8.74 14.07
C HIS A 85 -10.39 -8.32 14.32
N VAL A 86 -10.92 -7.43 13.48
CA VAL A 86 -12.30 -6.96 13.57
C VAL A 86 -13.22 -7.87 12.74
N ARG A 87 -14.13 -8.57 13.41
CA ARG A 87 -14.95 -9.65 12.79
C ARG A 87 -16.38 -9.22 12.48
N SER A 88 -16.88 -8.17 13.12
CA SER A 88 -18.25 -7.67 12.92
C SER A 88 -18.28 -6.16 12.76
N VAL A 89 -19.41 -5.66 12.22
CA VAL A 89 -19.64 -4.22 12.07
C VAL A 89 -19.81 -3.54 13.43
N GLU A 90 -20.46 -4.22 14.38
CA GLU A 90 -20.66 -3.70 15.74
C GLU A 90 -19.33 -3.51 16.49
N GLU A 91 -18.41 -4.46 16.34
CA GLU A 91 -17.07 -4.36 16.93
C GLU A 91 -16.29 -3.19 16.33
N LEU A 92 -16.37 -3.02 15.00
CA LEU A 92 -15.78 -1.87 14.31
C LEU A 92 -16.35 -0.56 14.86
N GLN A 93 -17.66 -0.48 15.04
CA GLN A 93 -18.32 0.72 15.54
C GLN A 93 -17.86 1.03 16.97
N LYS A 94 -17.81 0.03 17.86
CA LYS A 94 -17.31 0.21 19.23
C LYS A 94 -15.87 0.74 19.27
N LEU A 95 -14.97 0.20 18.46
CA LEU A 95 -13.59 0.67 18.37
C LEU A 95 -13.51 2.08 17.78
N ARG A 96 -14.39 2.40 16.81
CA ARG A 96 -14.46 3.72 16.20
C ARG A 96 -15.00 4.77 17.18
N ASP A 97 -15.97 4.42 18.01
CA ASP A 97 -16.54 5.33 19.01
C ASP A 97 -15.53 5.65 20.12
N GLN A 98 -14.59 4.74 20.38
CA GLN A 98 -13.47 4.96 21.31
C GLN A 98 -12.34 5.83 20.71
N LEU A 99 -12.32 6.04 19.39
CA LEU A 99 -11.26 6.80 18.73
C LEU A 99 -11.39 8.30 19.03
N GLN A 100 -10.33 8.88 19.59
CA GLN A 100 -10.28 10.30 19.93
C GLN A 100 -9.38 11.07 18.97
N PHE A 101 -9.81 12.28 18.58
CA PHE A 101 -9.09 13.17 17.67
C PHE A 101 -8.62 14.43 18.39
N PRO A 102 -7.42 14.44 19.01
CA PRO A 102 -6.94 15.57 19.81
C PRO A 102 -6.64 16.84 19.00
N GLY A 103 -6.45 16.73 17.67
CA GLY A 103 -6.20 17.84 16.77
C GLY A 103 -7.42 18.29 15.94
N ALA A 104 -8.61 17.74 16.20
CA ALA A 104 -9.81 18.13 15.47
C ALA A 104 -10.22 19.56 15.81
N VAL A 105 -10.65 20.32 14.79
CA VAL A 105 -11.19 21.66 14.99
C VAL A 105 -12.63 21.55 15.49
N GLY A 106 -12.90 22.05 16.69
CA GLY A 106 -14.22 22.03 17.31
C GLY A 106 -14.16 21.63 18.79
N PRO A 107 -15.28 21.77 19.53
CA PRO A 107 -15.36 21.32 20.90
C PRO A 107 -15.28 19.79 20.96
N SER A 108 -14.30 19.26 21.68
CA SER A 108 -14.27 17.83 22.01
C SER A 108 -15.30 17.53 23.10
N PRO A 109 -16.02 16.39 23.03
CA PRO A 109 -16.90 15.98 24.12
C PRO A 109 -16.10 15.82 25.42
N PRO A 110 -16.70 16.14 26.58
CA PRO A 110 -16.03 15.99 27.87
C PRO A 110 -15.64 14.52 28.07
N GLN A 111 -14.36 14.27 28.32
CA GLN A 111 -13.87 12.90 28.50
C GLN A 111 -14.43 12.33 29.81
N PRO A 112 -15.00 11.10 29.80
CA PRO A 112 -15.47 10.47 31.03
C PRO A 112 -14.30 10.22 31.98
N LEU A 113 -14.49 10.48 33.28
CA LEU A 113 -13.51 10.21 34.33
C LEU A 113 -13.07 8.75 34.26
N SER A 114 -11.81 8.52 33.85
CA SER A 114 -11.18 7.22 34.01
C SER A 114 -10.86 7.01 35.49
N THR A 115 -11.25 5.86 36.04
CA THR A 115 -11.25 5.48 37.47
C THR A 115 -9.87 5.43 38.16
N SER A 116 -8.82 5.96 37.53
CA SER A 116 -7.42 5.86 38.00
C SER A 116 -6.80 7.20 38.40
N THR A 117 -7.57 8.28 38.55
CA THR A 117 -7.04 9.54 39.10
C THR A 117 -8.05 10.19 40.05
N PRO A 118 -7.77 10.27 41.37
CA PRO A 118 -8.66 10.94 42.30
C PRO A 118 -8.47 12.46 42.17
N MET A 119 -9.60 13.18 42.07
CA MET A 119 -9.74 14.64 42.08
C MET A 119 -9.09 15.42 40.91
N GLY A 120 -9.94 15.89 39.99
CA GLY A 120 -9.59 16.93 39.03
C GLY A 120 -10.29 16.74 37.70
N ILE A 121 -10.88 17.82 37.17
CA ILE A 121 -11.26 17.92 35.76
C ILE A 121 -9.98 17.62 34.95
N ARG A 122 -10.00 16.61 34.08
CA ARG A 122 -8.89 16.39 33.14
C ARG A 122 -8.95 17.47 32.07
N GLU A 123 -8.27 18.59 32.32
CA GLU A 123 -8.07 19.64 31.34
C GLU A 123 -7.26 19.10 30.16
N SER A 124 -7.61 19.53 28.95
CA SER A 124 -6.84 19.16 27.77
C SER A 124 -5.50 19.90 27.76
N TYR A 125 -4.45 19.32 27.14
CA TYR A 125 -3.15 20.00 27.04
C TYR A 125 -3.26 21.40 26.40
N ALA A 126 -4.12 21.55 25.39
CA ALA A 126 -4.35 22.83 24.72
C ALA A 126 -5.09 23.85 25.61
N GLU A 127 -5.88 23.40 26.56
CA GLU A 127 -6.56 24.24 27.55
C GLU A 127 -5.58 24.73 28.61
N THR A 128 -4.71 23.84 29.12
CA THR A 128 -3.71 24.21 30.14
C THR A 128 -2.54 25.03 29.58
N TYR A 129 -2.05 24.71 28.38
CA TYR A 129 -0.81 25.30 27.81
C TYR A 129 -1.03 26.17 26.57
N GLY A 130 -2.27 26.27 26.09
CA GLY A 130 -2.60 26.98 24.86
C GLY A 130 -2.19 26.23 23.59
N THR A 131 -2.59 26.78 22.44
CA THR A 131 -2.35 26.15 21.13
C THR A 131 -0.95 26.40 20.55
N ARG A 132 -0.23 27.42 21.04
CA ARG A 132 1.10 27.82 20.54
C ARG A 132 2.25 27.10 21.23
N LEU A 133 2.06 26.67 22.48
CA LEU A 133 3.11 26.01 23.24
C LEU A 133 3.16 24.52 22.88
N ARG A 134 4.37 23.98 22.78
CA ARG A 134 4.63 22.56 22.58
C ARG A 134 5.63 22.07 23.63
N PRO A 135 5.57 20.78 24.01
CA PRO A 135 6.60 20.19 24.84
C PRO A 135 7.98 20.33 24.18
N ARG A 136 9.02 20.43 25.00
CA ARG A 136 10.41 20.31 24.52
C ARG A 136 10.69 18.83 24.30
N TYR A 137 10.45 18.36 23.08
CA TYR A 137 10.78 16.99 22.69
C TYR A 137 12.30 16.81 22.65
N PRO A 138 12.83 15.60 22.95
CA PRO A 138 14.24 15.31 22.80
C PRO A 138 14.58 15.34 21.30
N GLU A 139 15.43 16.29 20.91
CA GLU A 139 15.92 16.42 19.54
C GLU A 139 17.22 15.63 19.39
N SER A 140 17.13 14.46 18.76
CA SER A 140 18.26 13.57 18.51
C SER A 140 18.17 12.97 17.11
N TRP A 141 19.24 12.30 16.66
CA TRP A 141 19.24 11.58 15.39
C TRP A 141 18.09 10.54 15.31
N ASP A 142 17.79 9.89 16.42
CA ASP A 142 16.77 8.84 16.49
C ASP A 142 15.36 9.40 16.70
N THR A 143 15.22 10.63 17.22
CA THR A 143 13.92 11.25 17.51
C THR A 143 13.89 12.67 16.97
N VAL A 144 13.22 12.83 15.83
CA VAL A 144 13.03 14.13 15.17
C VAL A 144 11.59 14.60 15.39
N PRO A 145 11.35 15.57 16.31
CA PRO A 145 10.02 16.12 16.55
C PRO A 145 9.57 17.05 15.41
N PRO A 146 8.26 17.32 15.30
CA PRO A 146 7.77 18.33 14.37
C PRO A 146 8.25 19.73 14.78
N HIS A 147 8.98 20.41 13.89
CA HIS A 147 9.46 21.78 14.10
C HIS A 147 8.48 22.84 13.55
N GLN A 148 8.62 24.09 14.02
CA GLN A 148 7.85 25.26 13.56
C GLN A 148 6.32 25.05 13.57
N PRO A 149 5.67 24.93 14.74
CA PRO A 149 4.24 24.67 14.85
C PRO A 149 3.36 25.74 14.19
N SER A 150 3.86 26.96 14.00
CA SER A 150 3.17 28.05 13.30
C SER A 150 3.02 27.84 11.80
N ARG A 151 3.92 27.07 11.15
CA ARG A 151 3.84 26.81 9.70
C ARG A 151 2.77 25.78 9.32
N GLY A 152 2.35 24.95 10.28
CA GLY A 152 1.30 23.95 10.04
C GLY A 152 -0.12 24.50 10.14
N VAL A 153 -0.29 25.78 10.50
CA VAL A 153 -1.59 26.43 10.65
C VAL A 153 -1.83 27.30 9.42
N LEU A 154 -2.79 26.89 8.58
CA LEU A 154 -3.31 27.64 7.42
C LEU A 154 -4.82 27.84 7.57
#